data_AF-G9KAC2-F1
#
_entry.id   AF-G9KAC2-F1
#
_cell.length_a   1.000
_cell.length_b   1.000
_cell.length_c   1.000
_cell.angle_alpha   90.00
_cell.angle_beta   90.00
_cell.angle_gamma   90.00
#
_symmetry.space_group_name_H-M   'P 1'
#
loop_
_entity.id
_entity.type
_entity.pdbx_description
1 polymer ?
#
loop_
_entity_poly.entity_id
_entity_poly.type
_entity_poly.pdbx_seq_one_letter_code
_entity_poly.pdbx_strand_id
1 'polypeptide(L)'
;AFESNHFIYFLTVQRETLDAQTFHTRVIRFCSVDSGLHSYMEMPLECILTEKRRKRSTREEVFNILQAAYVGKPGAHLAKQIGANLNDDILYGVFARSQPDSAEPMNRSAVCAFPIKYVNEFFNKIVNKNNVRCLQHFYGPNHEHCFNRTLLRNSSGCEVRSDEYRTEFTTALQRVDLFMGQFNQVLLTSISTFIKGDLTIANLGTSEGRFMQVVVSRSGSSTPHVNFRLDSHPVSPEAIVEHPLNQNGYTLVVTGKKITKIPLNGLGCEHFQSCSQCLS
;
A
#
# COMPACT_ATOMS: atom_id res chain seq x y z
N ALA A 1 6.44 7.54 -4.24
CA ALA A 1 6.28 7.28 -5.69
C ALA A 1 7.18 6.11 -6.08
N PHE A 2 6.90 5.43 -7.18
CA PHE A 2 7.73 4.34 -7.69
C PHE A 2 7.53 4.16 -9.20
N GLU A 3 8.44 3.45 -9.85
CA GLU A 3 8.33 3.06 -11.26
C GLU A 3 8.16 1.54 -11.37
N SER A 4 7.26 1.09 -12.26
CA SER A 4 7.06 -0.34 -12.56
C SER A 4 6.41 -0.51 -13.94
N ASN A 5 6.82 -1.51 -14.71
CA ASN A 5 6.22 -1.85 -16.01
C ASN A 5 6.06 -0.65 -16.99
N HIS A 6 7.08 0.22 -17.09
CA HIS A 6 7.09 1.45 -17.93
C HIS A 6 6.09 2.55 -17.51
N PHE A 7 5.52 2.45 -16.31
CA PHE A 7 4.67 3.47 -15.74
C PHE A 7 5.28 4.04 -14.47
N ILE A 8 5.00 5.31 -14.22
CA ILE A 8 5.31 6.00 -12.99
C ILE A 8 4.04 6.05 -12.14
N TYR A 9 4.19 5.75 -10.85
CA TYR A 9 3.10 5.69 -9.89
C TYR A 9 3.33 6.66 -8.74
N PHE A 10 2.30 7.44 -8.43
CA PHE A 10 2.24 8.25 -7.21
C PHE A 10 1.13 7.74 -6.30
N LEU A 11 1.37 7.81 -4.99
CA LEU A 11 0.39 7.49 -3.98
C LEU A 11 0.09 8.79 -3.24
N THR A 12 -1.18 9.11 -3.10
CA THR A 12 -1.62 10.39 -2.53
C THR A 12 -2.72 10.16 -1.52
N VAL A 13 -2.80 11.07 -0.56
CA VAL A 13 -3.95 11.21 0.34
C VAL A 13 -4.59 12.56 0.01
N GLN A 14 -5.85 12.55 -0.39
CA GLN A 14 -6.57 13.74 -0.82
C GLN A 14 -8.08 13.61 -0.51
N ARG A 15 -8.84 14.70 -0.70
CA ARG A 15 -10.29 14.68 -0.54
C ARG A 15 -10.93 13.74 -1.58
N GLU A 16 -12.03 13.09 -1.22
CA GLU A 16 -12.75 12.17 -2.13
C GLU A 16 -13.23 12.86 -3.41
N THR A 17 -13.78 14.06 -3.24
CA THR A 17 -14.18 15.02 -4.28
C THR A 17 -13.80 16.43 -3.83
N LEU A 18 -13.96 17.44 -4.72
CA LEU A 18 -13.62 18.83 -4.41
C LEU A 18 -14.33 19.37 -3.15
N ASP A 19 -15.61 19.04 -2.98
CA ASP A 19 -16.45 19.53 -1.90
C ASP A 19 -16.56 18.55 -0.72
N ALA A 20 -15.96 17.35 -0.82
CA ALA A 20 -15.98 16.36 0.24
C ALA A 20 -15.13 16.80 1.44
N GLN A 21 -15.62 16.55 2.64
CA GLN A 21 -14.83 16.67 3.88
C GLN A 21 -14.03 15.39 4.19
N THR A 22 -14.42 14.28 3.57
CA THR A 22 -13.78 12.98 3.69
C THR A 22 -12.52 12.89 2.83
N PHE A 23 -11.53 12.15 3.34
CA PHE A 23 -10.25 11.91 2.67
C PHE A 23 -10.12 10.45 2.29
N HIS A 24 -9.39 10.19 1.22
CA HIS A 24 -9.05 8.83 0.79
C HIS A 24 -7.65 8.77 0.19
N THR A 25 -7.19 7.54 -0.06
CA THR A 25 -5.93 7.29 -0.76
C THR A 25 -6.21 7.07 -2.25
N ARG A 26 -5.41 7.71 -3.13
CA ARG A 26 -5.41 7.38 -4.56
C ARG A 26 -4.04 6.88 -5.02
N VAL A 27 -4.07 5.99 -6.00
CA VAL A 27 -2.92 5.69 -6.86
C VAL A 27 -3.08 6.45 -8.17
N ILE A 28 -2.03 7.18 -8.54
CA ILE A 28 -1.91 7.90 -9.80
C ILE A 28 -0.97 7.09 -10.69
N ARG A 29 -1.29 6.97 -11.97
CA ARG A 29 -0.46 6.32 -12.98
C ARG A 29 -0.34 7.20 -14.22
N PHE A 30 0.87 7.31 -14.76
CA PHE A 30 1.14 7.89 -16.08
C PHE A 30 2.36 7.20 -16.71
N CYS A 31 2.54 7.39 -18.01
CA CYS A 31 3.63 6.77 -18.77
C CYS A 31 5.01 7.33 -18.40
N SER A 32 6.02 6.46 -18.33
CA SER A 32 7.42 6.85 -18.13
C SER A 32 8.02 7.33 -19.46
N VAL A 33 7.65 8.53 -19.91
CA VAL A 33 8.12 9.15 -21.16
C VAL A 33 8.48 10.61 -20.91
N ASP A 34 9.61 11.06 -21.45
CA ASP A 34 10.17 12.41 -21.19
C ASP A 34 9.33 13.56 -21.77
N SER A 35 8.49 13.29 -22.78
CA SER A 35 7.72 14.31 -23.50
C SER A 35 6.55 14.90 -22.71
N GLY A 36 6.20 14.33 -21.55
CA GLY A 36 5.13 14.84 -20.69
C GLY A 36 4.38 13.77 -19.90
N LEU A 37 3.35 14.19 -19.17
CA LEU A 37 2.51 13.33 -18.34
C LEU A 37 1.41 12.64 -19.17
N HIS A 38 1.83 11.68 -19.98
CA HIS A 38 0.94 10.96 -20.90
C HIS A 38 0.12 9.88 -20.19
N SER A 39 -1.14 9.71 -20.61
CA SER A 39 -2.07 8.70 -20.05
C SER A 39 -2.23 8.80 -18.53
N TYR A 40 -2.41 10.02 -18.03
CA TYR A 40 -2.62 10.29 -16.61
C TYR A 40 -3.98 9.79 -16.11
N MET A 41 -3.95 8.94 -15.10
CA MET A 41 -5.12 8.35 -14.45
C MET A 41 -4.97 8.35 -12.93
N GLU A 42 -6.05 8.62 -12.20
CA GLU A 42 -6.12 8.43 -10.74
C GLU A 42 -7.17 7.41 -10.36
N MET A 43 -6.88 6.55 -9.39
CA MET A 43 -7.82 5.57 -8.89
C MET A 43 -7.79 5.48 -7.37
N PRO A 44 -8.95 5.53 -6.69
CA PRO A 44 -9.00 5.32 -5.24
C PRO A 44 -8.55 3.92 -4.85
N LEU A 45 -7.79 3.81 -3.75
CA LEU A 45 -7.41 2.56 -3.12
C LEU A 45 -8.11 2.45 -1.76
N GLU A 46 -8.70 1.29 -1.49
CA GLU A 46 -9.36 1.02 -0.22
C GLU A 46 -8.77 -0.23 0.44
N CYS A 47 -8.33 -0.08 1.68
CA CYS A 47 -7.97 -1.20 2.54
C CYS A 47 -9.10 -1.42 3.54
N ILE A 48 -9.66 -2.62 3.60
CA ILE A 48 -10.83 -2.92 4.43
C ILE A 48 -10.57 -4.07 5.40
N LEU A 49 -11.22 -4.01 6.56
CA LEU A 49 -11.35 -5.14 7.47
C LEU A 49 -12.79 -5.66 7.41
N THR A 50 -12.95 -6.91 6.97
CA THR A 50 -14.25 -7.59 6.94
C THR A 50 -14.41 -8.47 8.18
N GLU A 51 -15.28 -8.09 9.12
CA GLU A 51 -15.65 -8.96 10.24
C GLU A 51 -16.78 -9.90 9.82
N LYS A 52 -16.49 -11.19 9.61
CA LYS A 52 -17.54 -12.21 9.43
C LYS A 52 -18.19 -12.54 10.79
N ARG A 53 -19.23 -11.79 11.18
CA ARG A 53 -20.09 -12.19 12.31
C ARG A 53 -21.09 -13.25 11.85
N ARG A 54 -21.11 -14.40 12.55
CA ARG A 54 -21.92 -15.59 12.21
C ARG A 54 -23.43 -15.38 12.06
N LYS A 55 -24.01 -14.20 12.39
CA LYS A 55 -25.48 -13.95 12.37
C LYS A 55 -25.93 -12.48 12.14
N ARG A 56 -25.06 -11.53 11.77
CA ARG A 56 -25.44 -10.13 11.46
C ARG A 56 -24.68 -9.63 10.24
N SER A 57 -25.18 -8.54 9.64
CA SER A 57 -24.58 -7.88 8.47
C SER A 57 -23.05 -7.79 8.58
N THR A 58 -22.37 -8.00 7.46
CA THR A 58 -20.93 -7.79 7.34
C THR A 58 -20.64 -6.33 7.66
N ARG A 59 -19.93 -6.10 8.77
CA ARG A 59 -19.39 -4.78 9.08
C ARG A 59 -18.07 -4.66 8.36
N GLU A 60 -18.02 -3.77 7.39
CA GLU A 60 -16.81 -3.39 6.67
C GLU A 60 -16.26 -2.13 7.32
N GLU A 61 -15.01 -2.18 7.74
CA GLU A 61 -14.29 -1.03 8.26
C GLU A 61 -13.21 -0.64 7.26
N VAL A 62 -13.24 0.63 6.82
CA VAL A 62 -12.33 1.18 5.83
C VAL A 62 -11.18 1.92 6.50
N PHE A 63 -9.97 1.63 6.04
CA PHE A 63 -8.73 2.33 6.39
C PHE A 63 -8.33 3.17 5.18
N ASN A 64 -8.72 4.45 5.23
CA ASN A 64 -8.75 5.36 4.08
C ASN A 64 -7.45 6.15 3.88
N ILE A 65 -6.57 6.25 4.88
CA ILE A 65 -5.36 7.09 4.84
C ILE A 65 -4.10 6.23 4.82
N LEU A 66 -3.40 6.18 3.69
CA LEU A 66 -2.09 5.57 3.57
C LEU A 66 -1.06 6.31 4.44
N GLN A 67 -0.33 5.57 5.27
CA GLN A 67 0.73 6.09 6.15
C GLN A 67 2.12 5.85 5.55
N ALA A 68 2.34 4.67 4.99
CA ALA A 68 3.59 4.27 4.36
C ALA A 68 3.31 3.20 3.30
N ALA A 69 4.19 3.11 2.31
CA ALA A 69 4.09 2.06 1.31
C ALA A 69 5.47 1.60 0.84
N TYR A 70 5.54 0.34 0.44
CA TYR A 70 6.75 -0.28 -0.08
C TYR A 70 6.39 -1.18 -1.26
N VAL A 71 7.21 -1.15 -2.31
CA VAL A 71 7.06 -2.05 -3.47
C VAL A 71 8.12 -3.14 -3.38
N GLY A 72 7.67 -4.38 -3.41
CA GLY A 72 8.56 -5.55 -3.33
C GLY A 72 7.98 -6.74 -4.07
N LYS A 73 8.82 -7.76 -4.27
CA LYS A 73 8.40 -9.06 -4.79
C LYS A 73 7.80 -9.91 -3.65
N PRO A 74 6.82 -10.78 -3.93
CA PRO A 74 6.25 -11.68 -2.93
C PRO A 74 7.08 -12.96 -2.83
N GLY A 75 7.18 -13.52 -1.63
CA GLY A 75 7.58 -14.92 -1.43
C GLY A 75 6.50 -15.89 -1.95
N ALA A 76 6.88 -17.15 -2.21
CA ALA A 76 6.03 -18.12 -2.87
C ALA A 76 4.68 -18.37 -2.16
N HIS A 77 4.67 -18.38 -0.82
CA HIS A 77 3.43 -18.57 -0.06
C HIS A 77 2.44 -17.43 -0.28
N LEU A 78 2.91 -16.18 -0.18
CA LEU A 78 2.05 -15.01 -0.33
C LEU A 78 1.60 -14.86 -1.79
N ALA A 79 2.50 -15.09 -2.75
CA ALA A 79 2.21 -15.00 -4.18
C ALA A 79 0.98 -15.83 -4.55
N LYS A 80 0.94 -17.10 -4.09
CA LYS A 80 -0.20 -18.01 -4.28
C LYS A 80 -1.49 -17.49 -3.64
N GLN A 81 -1.41 -16.90 -2.44
CA GLN A 81 -2.57 -16.41 -1.69
C GLN A 81 -3.20 -15.14 -2.26
N ILE A 82 -2.41 -14.31 -2.96
CA ILE A 82 -2.87 -13.05 -3.56
C ILE A 82 -3.04 -13.15 -5.08
N GLY A 83 -2.76 -14.31 -5.70
CA GLY A 83 -2.89 -14.53 -7.14
C GLY A 83 -1.78 -13.89 -7.98
N ALA A 84 -0.62 -13.61 -7.38
CA ALA A 84 0.53 -13.01 -8.06
C ALA A 84 1.59 -14.05 -8.43
N ASN A 85 2.46 -13.71 -9.37
CA ASN A 85 3.67 -14.47 -9.66
C ASN A 85 4.84 -14.01 -8.78
N LEU A 86 5.89 -14.83 -8.69
CA LEU A 86 7.11 -14.52 -7.92
C LEU A 86 7.84 -13.26 -8.41
N ASN A 87 7.69 -12.93 -9.70
CA ASN A 87 8.33 -11.78 -10.32
C ASN A 87 7.40 -10.56 -10.43
N ASP A 88 6.16 -10.63 -9.95
CA ASP A 88 5.24 -9.50 -10.01
C ASP A 88 5.61 -8.46 -8.93
N ASP A 89 5.53 -7.17 -9.28
CA ASP A 89 5.62 -6.09 -8.29
C ASP A 89 4.34 -6.01 -7.46
N ILE A 90 4.49 -5.97 -6.15
CA ILE A 90 3.39 -5.83 -5.19
C ILE A 90 3.59 -4.54 -4.42
N LEU A 91 2.57 -3.68 -4.44
CA LEU A 91 2.50 -2.53 -3.55
C LEU A 91 1.93 -2.96 -2.20
N TYR A 92 2.77 -2.94 -1.18
CA TYR A 92 2.36 -3.11 0.21
C TYR A 92 2.09 -1.75 0.82
N GLY A 93 0.85 -1.49 1.22
CA GLY A 93 0.46 -0.24 1.86
C GLY A 93 0.01 -0.46 3.29
N VAL A 94 0.52 0.36 4.20
CA VAL A 94 0.01 0.52 5.56
C VAL A 94 -1.00 1.65 5.56
N PHE A 95 -2.24 1.34 5.94
CA PHE A 95 -3.34 2.30 6.00
C PHE A 95 -3.77 2.51 7.44
N ALA A 96 -4.23 3.71 7.75
CA ALA A 96 -4.89 4.07 8.98
C ALA A 96 -6.32 4.54 8.70
N ARG A 97 -7.19 4.37 9.69
CA ARG A 97 -8.51 4.98 9.68
C ARG A 97 -8.37 6.46 10.05
N SER A 98 -9.02 7.35 9.30
CA SER A 98 -9.03 8.76 9.66
C SER A 98 -9.99 9.07 10.81
N GLN A 99 -9.74 10.19 11.49
CA GLN A 99 -10.79 10.86 12.25
C GLN A 99 -11.94 11.28 11.30
N PRO A 100 -13.18 11.43 11.81
CA PRO A 100 -14.30 11.91 11.00
C PRO A 100 -13.95 13.23 10.32
N ASP A 101 -14.22 13.32 9.01
CA ASP A 101 -14.05 14.54 8.20
C ASP A 101 -12.64 15.19 8.28
N SER A 102 -11.61 14.36 8.50
CA SER A 102 -10.22 14.80 8.65
C SER A 102 -9.26 13.84 7.95
N ALA A 103 -8.06 14.32 7.64
CA ALA A 103 -6.95 13.49 7.15
C ALA A 103 -6.10 12.91 8.31
N GLU A 104 -6.37 13.33 9.56
CA GLU A 104 -5.61 12.88 10.72
C GLU A 104 -5.85 11.40 11.01
N PRO A 105 -4.80 10.57 11.11
CA PRO A 105 -4.93 9.15 11.37
C PRO A 105 -5.31 8.88 12.84
N MET A 106 -6.18 7.90 13.04
CA MET A 106 -6.44 7.28 14.33
C MET A 106 -5.47 6.12 14.59
N ASN A 107 -5.36 5.68 15.83
CA ASN A 107 -4.56 4.51 16.24
C ASN A 107 -5.21 3.17 15.81
N ARG A 108 -5.56 3.04 14.54
CA ARG A 108 -6.21 1.87 13.95
C ARG A 108 -5.63 1.67 12.56
N SER A 109 -4.82 0.64 12.41
CA SER A 109 -4.10 0.36 11.16
C SER A 109 -4.48 -0.98 10.53
N ALA A 110 -4.27 -1.07 9.23
CA ALA A 110 -4.39 -2.26 8.42
C ALA A 110 -3.28 -2.29 7.36
N VAL A 111 -2.92 -3.47 6.87
CA VAL A 111 -1.93 -3.62 5.80
C VAL A 111 -2.54 -4.38 4.64
N CYS A 112 -2.55 -3.76 3.46
CA CYS A 112 -3.09 -4.35 2.25
C CYS A 112 -2.01 -4.48 1.17
N ALA A 113 -2.13 -5.53 0.35
CA ALA A 113 -1.27 -5.74 -0.82
C ALA A 113 -2.06 -5.51 -2.12
N PHE A 114 -1.48 -4.73 -3.01
CA PHE A 114 -2.00 -4.40 -4.33
C PHE A 114 -0.99 -4.85 -5.39
N PRO A 115 -1.16 -6.05 -5.98
CA PRO A 115 -0.34 -6.46 -7.11
C PRO A 115 -0.47 -5.43 -8.25
N ILE A 116 0.65 -4.89 -8.73
CA ILE A 116 0.66 -3.82 -9.75
C ILE A 116 0.00 -4.29 -11.04
N LYS A 117 0.12 -5.58 -11.36
CA LYS A 117 -0.63 -6.22 -12.45
C LYS A 117 -2.13 -5.97 -12.36
N TYR A 118 -2.74 -6.15 -11.18
CA TYR A 118 -4.17 -5.93 -10.98
C TYR A 118 -4.55 -4.45 -10.95
N VAL A 119 -3.67 -3.60 -10.43
CA VAL A 119 -3.83 -2.13 -10.53
C VAL A 119 -3.91 -1.74 -12.02
N ASN A 120 -3.00 -2.26 -12.84
CA ASN A 120 -2.97 -2.00 -14.28
C ASN A 120 -4.16 -2.61 -15.02
N GLU A 121 -4.58 -3.83 -14.69
CA GLU A 121 -5.80 -4.43 -15.25
C GLU A 121 -7.03 -3.58 -14.93
N PHE A 122 -7.13 -3.01 -13.72
CA PHE A 122 -8.25 -2.14 -13.36
C PHE A 122 -8.20 -0.81 -14.14
N PHE A 123 -7.04 -0.18 -14.23
CA PHE A 123 -6.83 0.99 -15.09
C PHE A 123 -7.15 0.70 -16.55
N ASN A 124 -6.94 -0.53 -17.04
CA ASN A 124 -7.20 -0.90 -18.43
C ASN A 124 -8.65 -1.33 -18.70
N LYS A 125 -9.44 -1.59 -17.66
CA LYS A 125 -10.87 -1.94 -17.76
C LYS A 125 -11.77 -0.70 -17.91
N ILE A 126 -11.31 0.38 -18.54
CA ILE A 126 -12.05 1.64 -18.86
C ILE A 126 -13.32 1.40 -19.72
N VAL A 127 -13.68 0.15 -20.00
CA VAL A 127 -14.87 -0.24 -20.77
C VAL A 127 -16.19 0.24 -20.13
N ASN A 128 -16.25 0.44 -18.81
CA ASN A 128 -17.44 0.98 -18.16
C ASN A 128 -17.36 2.51 -17.99
N LYS A 129 -17.90 3.24 -18.97
CA LYS A 129 -18.02 4.72 -19.00
C LYS A 129 -18.61 5.37 -17.73
N ASN A 130 -19.28 4.60 -16.87
CA ASN A 130 -19.87 5.10 -15.63
C ASN A 130 -18.86 5.25 -14.49
N ASN A 131 -17.71 4.59 -14.57
CA ASN A 131 -16.73 4.52 -13.48
C ASN A 131 -15.54 5.47 -13.67
N VAL A 132 -15.52 6.27 -14.74
CA VAL A 132 -14.43 7.16 -15.09
C VAL A 132 -14.99 8.56 -15.31
N ARG A 133 -14.33 9.57 -14.75
CA ARG A 133 -14.65 10.99 -14.89
C ARG A 133 -13.41 11.76 -15.33
N CYS A 134 -13.62 12.99 -15.78
CA CYS A 134 -12.52 13.94 -15.95
C CYS A 134 -11.87 14.23 -14.59
N LEU A 135 -10.59 14.58 -14.60
CA LEU A 135 -9.88 14.99 -13.38
C LEU A 135 -10.40 16.33 -12.86
N GLN A 136 -11.31 16.30 -11.88
CA GLN A 136 -12.07 17.47 -11.44
C GLN A 136 -11.20 18.59 -10.87
N HIS A 137 -10.17 18.25 -10.10
CA HIS A 137 -9.29 19.26 -9.48
C HIS A 137 -8.31 19.91 -10.46
N PHE A 138 -8.18 19.36 -11.68
CA PHE A 138 -7.34 19.93 -12.74
C PHE A 138 -8.16 20.75 -13.74
N TYR A 139 -9.26 20.19 -14.23
CA TYR A 139 -10.10 20.83 -15.25
C TYR A 139 -11.21 21.73 -14.67
N GLY A 140 -11.64 21.48 -13.44
CA GLY A 140 -12.88 21.99 -12.90
C GLY A 140 -14.09 21.13 -13.29
N PRO A 141 -15.19 21.16 -12.50
CA PRO A 141 -16.32 20.25 -12.68
C PRO A 141 -17.14 20.52 -13.97
N ASN A 142 -17.11 21.74 -14.49
CA ASN A 142 -17.91 22.19 -15.63
C ASN A 142 -17.10 22.32 -16.94
N HIS A 143 -15.96 21.65 -17.05
CA HIS A 143 -15.12 21.74 -18.22
C HIS A 143 -15.62 20.86 -19.38
N GLU A 144 -15.35 21.25 -20.63
CA GLU A 144 -15.80 20.54 -21.83
C GLU A 144 -15.35 19.08 -21.88
N HIS A 145 -14.13 18.78 -21.41
CA HIS A 145 -13.60 17.41 -21.31
C HIS A 145 -14.35 16.53 -20.29
N CYS A 146 -15.13 17.12 -19.37
CA CYS A 146 -15.99 16.37 -18.46
C CYS A 146 -17.30 15.92 -19.12
N PHE A 147 -17.73 16.62 -20.17
CA PHE A 147 -18.97 16.33 -20.91
C PHE A 147 -18.74 15.53 -22.18
N ASN A 148 -17.55 15.67 -22.82
CA ASN A 148 -17.17 14.89 -24.00
C ASN A 148 -16.85 13.44 -23.61
N ARG A 149 -17.87 12.57 -23.70
CA ARG A 149 -17.86 11.14 -23.30
C ARG A 149 -17.19 10.18 -24.29
N THR A 150 -16.31 10.63 -25.18
CA THR A 150 -15.49 9.75 -26.03
C THR A 150 -14.36 9.10 -25.22
N LEU A 151 -14.70 8.49 -24.08
CA LEU A 151 -13.85 7.72 -23.18
C LEU A 151 -13.51 6.32 -23.75
N LEU A 152 -13.39 6.20 -25.06
CA LEU A 152 -13.07 4.95 -25.76
C LEU A 152 -11.59 4.95 -26.11
N ARG A 153 -10.70 4.83 -25.11
CA ARG A 153 -9.27 4.72 -25.40
C ARG A 153 -8.63 3.55 -24.67
N ASN A 154 -7.79 2.84 -25.41
CA ASN A 154 -6.97 1.74 -24.94
C ASN A 154 -5.84 2.34 -24.08
N SER A 155 -5.98 2.32 -22.76
CA SER A 155 -5.01 2.88 -21.79
C SER A 155 -3.78 2.00 -21.57
N SER A 156 -3.57 1.02 -22.44
CA SER A 156 -2.48 0.05 -22.37
C SER A 156 -1.19 0.53 -23.04
N GLY A 157 -1.25 1.54 -23.90
CA GLY A 157 -0.09 2.04 -24.66
C GLY A 157 0.33 3.45 -24.27
N CYS A 158 1.64 3.70 -24.25
CA CYS A 158 2.24 5.01 -24.01
C CYS A 158 2.45 5.84 -25.30
N GLU A 159 1.50 5.72 -26.23
CA GLU A 159 1.55 6.50 -27.47
C GLU A 159 1.19 7.96 -27.20
N VAL A 160 2.15 8.85 -27.46
CA VAL A 160 1.99 10.30 -27.41
C VAL A 160 0.95 10.72 -28.46
N ARG A 161 -0.14 11.35 -28.03
CA ARG A 161 -1.15 11.90 -28.96
C ARG A 161 -1.60 13.29 -28.52
N SER A 162 -2.05 14.08 -29.48
CA SER A 162 -2.47 15.48 -29.26
C SER A 162 -3.82 15.63 -28.54
N ASP A 163 -4.60 14.56 -28.41
CA ASP A 163 -5.96 14.52 -27.82
C ASP A 163 -5.99 13.98 -26.38
N GLU A 164 -4.94 14.26 -25.60
CA GLU A 164 -4.81 13.71 -24.25
C GLU A 164 -5.73 14.39 -23.23
N TYR A 165 -6.40 13.56 -22.43
CA TYR A 165 -7.22 13.99 -21.32
C TYR A 165 -6.86 13.20 -20.06
N ARG A 166 -7.02 13.84 -18.90
CA ARG A 166 -6.66 13.27 -17.59
C ARG A 166 -7.92 12.76 -16.91
N THR A 167 -7.87 11.56 -16.36
CA THR A 167 -9.05 10.91 -15.78
C THR A 167 -8.89 10.54 -14.33
N GLU A 168 -10.02 10.43 -13.65
CA GLU A 168 -10.13 9.83 -12.33
C GLU A 168 -11.19 8.73 -12.34
N PHE A 169 -10.96 7.68 -11.56
CA PHE A 169 -11.91 6.61 -11.34
C PHE A 169 -12.81 6.94 -10.15
N THR A 170 -14.09 6.61 -10.26
CA THR A 170 -15.08 6.82 -9.19
C THR A 170 -15.18 5.64 -8.23
N THR A 171 -14.80 4.44 -8.69
CA THR A 171 -14.84 3.21 -7.90
C THR A 171 -13.46 2.86 -7.37
N ALA A 172 -13.36 2.55 -6.09
CA ALA A 172 -12.11 2.16 -5.46
C ALA A 172 -11.68 0.73 -5.81
N LEU A 173 -10.37 0.51 -5.90
CA LEU A 173 -9.79 -0.82 -5.87
C LEU A 173 -9.67 -1.28 -4.40
N GLN A 174 -10.56 -2.18 -3.99
CA GLN A 174 -10.62 -2.69 -2.62
C GLN A 174 -9.69 -3.90 -2.40
N ARG A 175 -9.02 -3.93 -1.24
CA ARG A 175 -8.26 -5.08 -0.72
C ARG A 175 -8.54 -5.27 0.76
N VAL A 176 -8.41 -6.52 1.22
CA VAL A 176 -8.66 -6.89 2.62
C VAL A 176 -7.34 -6.90 3.39
N ASP A 177 -7.38 -6.43 4.64
CA ASP A 177 -6.25 -6.45 5.56
C ASP A 177 -5.61 -7.85 5.66
N LEU A 178 -4.31 -7.91 5.40
CA LEU A 178 -3.51 -9.14 5.45
C LEU A 178 -3.31 -9.65 6.88
N PHE A 179 -3.42 -8.77 7.88
CA PHE A 179 -3.27 -9.14 9.29
C PHE A 179 -4.59 -9.29 10.03
N MET A 180 -5.73 -9.29 9.32
CA MET A 180 -7.05 -9.60 9.86
C MET A 180 -7.40 -8.82 11.15
N GLY A 181 -7.01 -7.55 11.22
CA GLY A 181 -7.28 -6.66 12.34
C GLY A 181 -6.29 -6.74 13.50
N GLN A 182 -5.19 -7.47 13.37
CA GLN A 182 -4.13 -7.58 14.40
C GLN A 182 -3.57 -6.21 14.82
N PHE A 183 -3.56 -5.23 13.91
CA PHE A 183 -3.03 -3.88 14.15
C PHE A 183 -4.12 -2.81 14.29
N ASN A 184 -5.35 -3.21 14.60
CA ASN A 184 -6.52 -2.31 14.69
C ASN A 184 -6.56 -1.44 15.97
N GLN A 185 -5.49 -1.45 16.78
CA GLN A 185 -5.33 -0.66 18.00
C GLN A 185 -3.97 0.08 18.05
N VAL A 186 -3.22 0.08 16.95
CA VAL A 186 -1.93 0.77 16.83
C VAL A 186 -1.91 1.62 15.57
N LEU A 187 -1.13 2.70 15.59
CA LEU A 187 -0.81 3.46 14.38
C LEU A 187 0.53 2.96 13.82
N LEU A 188 0.46 2.25 12.69
CA LEU A 188 1.61 1.87 11.89
C LEU A 188 2.01 3.05 10.99
N THR A 189 3.30 3.35 10.95
CA THR A 189 3.86 4.55 10.31
C THR A 189 4.95 4.24 9.30
N SER A 190 5.41 2.98 9.25
CA SER A 190 6.46 2.53 8.33
C SER A 190 6.24 1.10 7.90
N ILE A 191 6.60 0.81 6.66
CA ILE A 191 6.64 -0.56 6.13
C ILE A 191 7.83 -0.73 5.18
N SER A 192 8.51 -1.85 5.31
CA SER A 192 9.34 -2.40 4.25
C SER A 192 9.18 -3.92 4.19
N THR A 193 9.46 -4.53 3.04
CA THR A 193 9.24 -5.98 2.87
C THR A 193 10.44 -6.66 2.27
N PHE A 194 10.67 -7.91 2.66
CA PHE A 194 11.70 -8.77 2.07
C PHE A 194 11.26 -10.24 2.05
N ILE A 195 11.99 -11.04 1.29
CA ILE A 195 11.74 -12.47 1.12
C ILE A 195 12.78 -13.26 1.93
N LYS A 196 12.31 -14.28 2.66
CA LYS A 196 13.16 -15.28 3.34
C LYS A 196 12.67 -16.69 2.99
N GLY A 197 13.39 -17.38 2.11
CA GLY A 197 12.90 -18.64 1.53
C GLY A 197 11.57 -18.41 0.81
N ASP A 198 10.53 -19.14 1.20
CA ASP A 198 9.17 -18.99 0.63
C ASP A 198 8.31 -17.92 1.33
N LEU A 199 8.81 -17.34 2.43
CA LEU A 199 8.08 -16.39 3.27
C LEU A 199 8.27 -14.96 2.79
N THR A 200 7.20 -14.16 2.89
CA THR A 200 7.29 -12.71 2.81
C THR A 200 7.26 -12.16 4.23
N ILE A 201 8.23 -11.31 4.57
CA ILE A 201 8.32 -10.67 5.89
C ILE A 201 8.14 -9.17 5.73
N ALA A 202 7.29 -8.58 6.57
CA ALA A 202 7.13 -7.14 6.69
C ALA A 202 7.87 -6.64 7.94
N ASN A 203 8.73 -5.65 7.73
CA ASN A 203 9.27 -4.78 8.76
C ASN A 203 8.25 -3.65 8.97
N LEU A 204 7.71 -3.52 10.17
CA LEU A 204 6.69 -2.52 10.52
C LEU A 204 7.22 -1.59 11.61
N GLY A 205 6.91 -0.30 11.47
CA GLY A 205 7.18 0.72 12.48
C GLY A 205 5.90 1.33 13.03
N THR A 206 5.90 1.73 14.31
CA THR A 206 4.74 2.36 14.96
C THR A 206 4.99 3.83 15.32
N SER A 207 3.90 4.57 15.54
CA SER A 207 3.94 5.94 16.08
C SER A 207 4.58 6.03 17.47
N GLU A 208 4.62 4.93 18.22
CA GLU A 208 5.23 4.85 19.56
C GLU A 208 6.72 4.47 19.52
N GLY A 209 7.34 4.40 18.34
CA GLY A 209 8.74 4.04 18.18
C GLY A 209 9.04 2.55 18.32
N ARG A 210 8.05 1.67 18.10
CA ARG A 210 8.25 0.22 18.08
C ARG A 210 8.57 -0.26 16.67
N PHE A 211 9.44 -1.26 16.57
CA PHE A 211 9.75 -1.97 15.35
C PHE A 211 9.38 -3.44 15.48
N MET A 212 8.80 -3.98 14.42
CA MET A 212 8.32 -5.36 14.38
C MET A 212 8.70 -6.04 13.07
N GLN A 213 9.00 -7.34 13.13
CA GLN A 213 9.06 -8.19 11.94
C GLN A 213 7.97 -9.24 12.03
N VAL A 214 7.16 -9.33 10.99
CA VAL A 214 5.99 -10.21 10.96
C VAL A 214 5.89 -10.91 9.60
N VAL A 215 5.52 -12.18 9.61
CA VAL A 215 5.28 -12.96 8.39
C VAL A 215 3.96 -12.51 7.79
N VAL A 216 3.96 -12.18 6.50
CA VAL A 216 2.77 -11.77 5.75
C VAL A 216 2.10 -13.00 5.16
N SER A 217 0.90 -13.34 5.63
CA SER A 217 0.13 -14.50 5.17
C SER A 217 -1.36 -14.28 5.35
N ARG A 218 -2.16 -14.70 4.38
CA ARG A 218 -3.64 -14.71 4.46
C ARG A 218 -4.22 -15.96 5.10
N SER A 219 -3.42 -17.03 5.24
CA SER A 219 -3.89 -18.34 5.73
C SER A 219 -3.95 -18.43 7.26
N GLY A 220 -3.62 -17.36 7.98
CA GLY A 220 -3.69 -17.27 9.44
C GLY A 220 -3.00 -16.02 9.97
N SER A 221 -3.38 -15.56 11.16
CA SER A 221 -2.70 -14.44 11.82
C SER A 221 -1.32 -14.87 12.31
N SER A 222 -0.28 -14.17 11.88
CA SER A 222 1.09 -14.41 12.35
C SER A 222 1.46 -13.39 13.41
N THR A 223 1.86 -13.85 14.59
CA THR A 223 2.43 -12.94 15.61
C THR A 223 3.79 -12.42 15.12
N PRO A 224 4.17 -11.18 15.46
CA PRO A 224 5.50 -10.68 15.11
C PRO A 224 6.55 -11.51 15.85
N HIS A 225 7.53 -12.03 15.12
CA HIS A 225 8.65 -12.79 15.69
C HIS A 225 9.78 -11.88 16.20
N VAL A 226 9.76 -10.61 15.79
CA VAL A 226 10.55 -9.53 16.38
C VAL A 226 9.59 -8.42 16.77
N ASN A 227 9.71 -7.91 17.99
CA ASN A 227 8.91 -6.78 18.46
C ASN A 227 9.62 -6.08 19.63
N PHE A 228 10.25 -4.95 19.38
CA PHE A 228 10.94 -4.18 20.41
C PHE A 228 10.79 -2.67 20.19
N ARG A 229 11.08 -1.90 21.24
CA ARG A 229 11.05 -0.45 21.17
C ARG A 229 12.40 0.06 20.66
N LEU A 230 12.42 0.73 19.52
CA LEU A 230 13.62 1.37 18.96
C LEU A 230 13.92 2.69 19.67
N ASP A 231 12.87 3.47 19.93
CA ASP A 231 12.97 4.83 20.46
C ASP A 231 11.65 5.29 21.12
N SER A 232 11.62 6.51 21.64
CA SER A 232 10.39 7.18 22.07
C SER A 232 9.68 7.90 20.92
N HIS A 233 10.38 8.25 19.85
CA HIS A 233 9.83 8.94 18.69
C HIS A 233 9.19 7.96 17.67
N PRO A 234 8.21 8.41 16.87
CA PRO A 234 7.64 7.64 15.77
C PRO A 234 8.70 7.09 14.81
N VAL A 235 8.43 5.91 14.26
CA VAL A 235 9.22 5.36 13.16
C VAL A 235 8.88 6.09 11.86
N SER A 236 9.90 6.57 11.15
CA SER A 236 9.75 7.26 9.86
C SER A 236 9.23 6.31 8.77
N PRO A 237 8.33 6.75 7.86
CA PRO A 237 7.94 5.96 6.69
C PRO A 237 9.10 5.72 5.72
N GLU A 238 10.14 6.57 5.76
CA GLU A 238 11.35 6.40 4.97
C GLU A 238 12.23 5.29 5.53
N ALA A 239 12.30 4.18 4.80
CA ALA A 239 13.09 3.01 5.16
C ALA A 239 13.90 2.52 3.96
N ILE A 240 15.11 2.03 4.24
CA ILE A 240 15.97 1.39 3.24
C ILE A 240 16.03 -0.10 3.56
N VAL A 241 15.96 -0.95 2.55
CA VAL A 241 16.26 -2.38 2.65
C VAL A 241 17.38 -2.70 1.69
N GLU A 242 18.43 -3.33 2.20
CA GLU A 242 19.59 -3.72 1.42
C GLU A 242 19.82 -5.23 1.54
N HIS A 243 20.09 -5.86 0.40
CA HIS A 243 20.36 -7.29 0.28
C HIS A 243 21.77 -7.52 -0.27
N PRO A 244 22.82 -7.45 0.57
CA PRO A 244 24.17 -7.81 0.16
C PRO A 244 24.24 -9.29 -0.27
N LEU A 245 25.12 -9.60 -1.21
CA LEU A 245 25.38 -10.95 -1.72
C LEU A 245 25.67 -11.98 -0.61
N ASN A 246 26.17 -11.52 0.53
CA ASN A 246 26.59 -12.34 1.66
C ASN A 246 25.45 -12.73 2.62
N GLN A 247 24.18 -12.63 2.19
CA GLN A 247 22.96 -12.97 2.97
C GLN A 247 22.73 -12.17 4.27
N ASN A 248 23.62 -11.22 4.60
CA ASN A 248 23.50 -10.29 5.73
C ASN A 248 22.71 -9.03 5.35
N GLY A 249 21.49 -9.25 4.85
CA GLY A 249 20.58 -8.14 4.57
C GLY A 249 20.27 -7.33 5.81
N TYR A 250 20.03 -6.04 5.63
CA TYR A 250 19.61 -5.14 6.71
C TYR A 250 18.59 -4.12 6.23
N THR A 251 17.88 -3.54 7.18
CA THR A 251 17.06 -2.35 6.96
C THR A 251 17.59 -1.18 7.79
N LEU A 252 17.59 0.01 7.21
CA LEU A 252 17.86 1.26 7.91
C LEU A 252 16.53 1.91 8.28
N VAL A 253 16.33 2.13 9.57
CA VAL A 253 15.10 2.67 10.14
C VAL A 253 15.40 3.97 10.86
N VAL A 254 14.64 5.01 10.57
CA VAL A 254 14.80 6.34 11.18
C VAL A 254 13.75 6.55 12.26
N THR A 255 14.18 7.03 13.43
CA THR A 255 13.31 7.42 14.55
C THR A 255 13.78 8.77 15.08
N GLY A 256 12.97 9.82 14.89
CA GLY A 256 13.35 11.19 15.24
C GLY A 256 14.63 11.62 14.52
N LYS A 257 15.75 11.75 15.26
CA LYS A 257 17.07 12.13 14.73
C LYS A 257 18.09 10.99 14.69
N LYS A 258 17.64 9.75 14.94
CA LYS A 258 18.49 8.56 15.00
C LYS A 258 18.20 7.65 13.82
N ILE A 259 19.24 7.08 13.22
CA ILE A 259 19.15 5.99 12.26
C ILE A 259 19.67 4.70 12.91
N THR A 260 18.93 3.61 12.76
CA THR A 260 19.28 2.29 13.32
C THR A 260 19.39 1.28 12.20
N LYS A 261 20.51 0.55 12.16
CA LYS A 261 20.72 -0.57 11.24
C LYS A 261 20.23 -1.86 11.89
N ILE A 262 19.22 -2.47 11.29
CA ILE A 262 18.53 -3.65 11.81
C ILE A 262 18.75 -4.81 10.84
N PRO A 263 19.36 -5.93 11.24
CA PRO A 263 19.52 -7.06 10.33
C PRO A 263 18.15 -7.64 9.94
N LEU A 264 18.00 -8.07 8.69
CA LEU A 264 16.75 -8.69 8.22
C LEU A 264 16.53 -10.07 8.84
N ASN A 265 17.61 -10.75 9.21
CA ASN A 265 17.62 -12.08 9.81
C ASN A 265 18.31 -12.05 11.17
N GLY A 266 17.91 -12.92 12.10
CA GLY A 266 18.66 -13.20 13.33
C GLY A 266 18.16 -12.51 14.60
N LEU A 267 17.48 -11.36 14.51
CA LEU A 267 16.95 -10.65 15.69
C LEU A 267 15.92 -11.45 16.50
N GLY A 268 15.15 -12.31 15.84
CA GLY A 268 14.15 -13.14 16.53
C GLY A 268 14.78 -14.06 17.58
N CYS A 269 16.02 -14.51 17.38
CA CYS A 269 16.69 -15.45 18.28
C CYS A 269 17.19 -14.78 19.57
N GLU A 270 17.55 -13.50 19.53
CA GLU A 270 18.08 -12.78 20.70
C GLU A 270 16.99 -12.50 21.75
N HIS A 271 15.72 -12.56 21.37
CA HIS A 271 14.59 -12.34 22.28
C HIS A 271 14.24 -13.58 23.14
N PHE A 272 14.63 -14.77 22.72
CA PHE A 272 14.29 -15.99 23.44
C PHE A 272 15.21 -16.20 24.64
N GLN A 273 14.64 -16.09 25.84
CA GLN A 273 15.39 -16.23 27.10
C GLN A 273 15.54 -17.69 27.55
N SER A 274 14.85 -18.63 26.89
CA SER A 274 14.97 -20.06 27.16
C SER A 274 15.15 -20.90 25.90
N CYS A 275 15.84 -22.03 26.04
CA CYS A 275 16.03 -23.01 24.98
C CYS A 275 14.69 -23.53 24.43
N SER A 276 13.70 -23.74 25.30
CA SER A 276 12.36 -24.18 24.89
C SER A 276 11.66 -23.16 23.99
N GLN A 277 11.75 -21.86 24.30
CA GLN A 277 11.19 -20.79 23.46
C GLN A 277 11.95 -20.62 22.14
N CYS A 278 13.25 -20.90 22.13
CA CYS A 278 14.08 -20.81 20.93
C CYS A 278 13.85 -21.96 19.95
N LEU A 279 13.45 -23.14 20.44
CA LEU A 279 13.27 -24.35 19.63
C LEU A 279 11.82 -24.57 19.16
N SER A 280 10.85 -23.88 19.77
CA SER A 280 9.41 -23.94 19.44
C SER A 280 8.99 -22.89 18.43
#